data_AF-A0A060RDD5-F1
#
_entry.id   AF-A0A060RDD5-F1
#
_cell.length_a   1.000
_cell.length_b   1.000
_cell.length_c   1.000
_cell.angle_alpha   90.00
_cell.angle_beta   90.00
_cell.angle_gamma   90.00
#
_symmetry.space_group_name_H-M   'P 1'
#
loop_
_entity.id
_entity.type
_entity.pdbx_description
1 polymer ?
#
loop_
_entity_poly.entity_id
_entity_poly.type
_entity_poly.pdbx_seq_one_letter_code
_entity_poly.pdbx_strand_id
1 'polypeptide(L)'
;MDNPNRQLVDLPVGEYNLLIINEATHDDGAHRATLGFRQIDRWENFEVYAKDDYTNTRSISPYKVTPDTLGVDRILNLKVTQDMINRFHIHPTPEGEADYYKADTVINMLPKRPFSVTNLKVNFINFKGYAISQLYPPTLHGMAESYLLGRDKYSVHPVSHAINLTPIVTTRAGGDTTSYRASFTVIGLLDGLHPGQTERPDYRLQIRLLYKGGVIMKEIDLYQEALMELIKEPDHSHPEDHINIELDLTLDKLSDVGDGMDAELEDWNEQDVPLDRPKKVVGDTLNPLTPLKKIY
;
A
#
# COMPACT_ATOMS: atom_id res chain seq x y z
N MET A 1 -31.56 0.57 -12.82
CA MET A 1 -30.78 -0.69 -12.82
C MET A 1 -30.03 -0.68 -14.13
N ASP A 2 -28.75 -0.38 -14.07
CA ASP A 2 -27.91 -0.36 -15.27
C ASP A 2 -27.76 -1.80 -15.78
N ASN A 3 -27.85 -1.97 -17.10
CA ASN A 3 -27.63 -3.26 -17.73
C ASN A 3 -26.20 -3.73 -17.38
N PRO A 4 -25.98 -4.99 -16.96
CA PRO A 4 -24.64 -5.51 -16.84
C PRO A 4 -23.96 -5.40 -18.21
N ASN A 5 -22.75 -4.82 -18.26
CA ASN A 5 -21.96 -4.79 -19.48
C ASN A 5 -21.74 -6.22 -19.96
N ARG A 6 -22.39 -6.59 -21.07
CA ARG A 6 -22.22 -7.90 -21.71
C ARG A 6 -21.08 -7.79 -22.70
N GLN A 7 -20.08 -8.66 -22.55
CA GLN A 7 -19.02 -8.81 -23.52
C GLN A 7 -19.14 -10.18 -24.17
N LEU A 8 -19.23 -10.21 -25.50
CA LEU A 8 -19.13 -11.44 -26.27
C LEU A 8 -17.64 -11.74 -26.48
N VAL A 9 -17.22 -12.96 -26.18
CA VAL A 9 -15.82 -13.40 -26.31
C VAL A 9 -15.83 -14.70 -27.11
N ASP A 10 -15.17 -14.68 -28.26
CA ASP A 10 -15.01 -15.85 -29.11
C ASP A 10 -13.79 -16.66 -28.66
N LEU A 11 -14.04 -17.87 -28.12
CA LEU A 11 -13.00 -18.81 -27.69
C LEU A 11 -13.01 -20.06 -28.57
N PRO A 12 -11.86 -20.51 -29.11
CA PRO A 12 -11.76 -21.80 -29.80
C PRO A 12 -12.13 -22.98 -28.89
N VAL A 13 -12.46 -24.14 -29.46
CA VAL A 13 -12.67 -25.37 -28.66
C VAL A 13 -11.40 -25.69 -27.88
N GLY A 14 -11.55 -25.90 -26.57
CA GLY A 14 -10.42 -26.11 -25.68
C GLY A 14 -10.80 -26.02 -24.21
N GLU A 15 -9.79 -26.13 -23.35
CA GLU A 15 -9.92 -25.95 -21.90
C GLU A 15 -9.15 -24.70 -21.50
N TYR A 16 -9.81 -23.78 -20.80
CA TYR A 16 -9.30 -22.47 -20.46
C TYR A 16 -9.43 -22.17 -18.98
N ASN A 17 -8.50 -21.37 -18.47
CA ASN A 17 -8.70 -20.63 -17.24
C ASN A 17 -8.96 -19.17 -17.62
N LEU A 18 -10.07 -18.61 -17.14
CA LEU A 18 -10.43 -17.22 -17.38
C LEU A 18 -10.23 -16.43 -16.09
N LEU A 19 -9.71 -15.23 -16.26
CA LEU A 19 -9.54 -14.23 -15.21
C LEU A 19 -10.18 -12.95 -15.71
N ILE A 20 -11.02 -12.36 -14.87
CA ILE A 20 -11.78 -11.17 -15.20
C ILE A 20 -11.54 -10.15 -14.11
N ILE A 21 -11.15 -8.96 -14.54
CA ILE A 21 -10.81 -7.84 -13.66
C ILE A 21 -11.58 -6.60 -14.11
N ASN A 22 -12.02 -5.77 -13.16
CA ASN A 22 -12.57 -4.46 -13.49
C ASN A 22 -11.41 -3.53 -13.88
N GLU A 23 -11.16 -3.44 -15.17
CA GLU A 23 -10.05 -2.66 -15.68
C GLU A 23 -10.32 -1.15 -15.54
N ALA A 24 -9.52 -0.46 -14.72
CA ALA A 24 -9.19 0.95 -14.92
C ALA A 24 -7.69 1.02 -15.24
N THR A 25 -7.32 0.63 -16.46
CA THR A 25 -5.94 0.73 -16.97
C THR A 25 -5.58 2.11 -17.49
N HIS A 26 -6.53 3.04 -17.50
CA HIS A 26 -6.35 4.35 -18.12
C HIS A 26 -5.81 5.36 -17.12
N ASP A 27 -4.65 5.91 -17.49
CA ASP A 27 -3.81 6.85 -16.75
C ASP A 27 -4.24 8.29 -17.05
N ASP A 28 -5.54 8.58 -16.95
CA ASP A 28 -6.11 9.86 -17.40
C ASP A 28 -6.41 10.78 -16.20
N GLY A 29 -5.36 11.25 -15.52
CA GLY A 29 -5.48 12.37 -14.58
C GLY A 29 -4.40 12.49 -13.51
N ALA A 30 -4.59 13.46 -12.60
CA ALA A 30 -3.75 13.64 -11.41
C ALA A 30 -3.83 12.45 -10.42
N HIS A 31 -4.79 11.55 -10.64
CA HIS A 31 -4.93 10.25 -9.98
C HIS A 31 -4.44 9.16 -10.94
N ARG A 32 -3.11 9.06 -11.11
CA ARG A 32 -2.52 7.93 -11.84
C ARG A 32 -2.96 6.63 -11.20
N ALA A 33 -3.29 5.61 -12.00
CA ALA A 33 -3.71 4.31 -11.49
C ALA A 33 -2.69 3.82 -10.44
N THR A 34 -3.14 3.62 -9.21
CA THR A 34 -2.28 3.21 -8.07
C THR A 34 -1.82 1.74 -8.19
N LEU A 35 -2.43 1.00 -9.11
CA LEU A 35 -2.15 -0.39 -9.43
C LEU A 35 -1.28 -0.52 -10.67
N GLY A 36 -0.37 -1.50 -10.63
CA GLY A 36 0.38 -1.99 -11.79
C GLY A 36 0.11 -3.48 -12.01
N PHE A 37 0.33 -3.93 -13.23
CA PHE A 37 0.20 -5.34 -13.64
C PHE A 37 1.52 -5.81 -14.23
N ARG A 38 1.95 -7.02 -13.87
CA ARG A 38 3.18 -7.63 -14.43
C ARG A 38 2.97 -9.12 -14.68
N GLN A 39 3.79 -9.68 -15.57
CA GLN A 39 3.77 -11.10 -15.95
C GLN A 39 2.41 -11.58 -16.49
N ILE A 40 1.71 -10.70 -17.22
CA ILE A 40 0.37 -10.94 -17.82
C ILE A 40 0.38 -12.14 -18.77
N ASP A 41 1.54 -12.44 -19.37
CA ASP A 41 1.75 -13.51 -20.34
C ASP A 41 1.71 -14.93 -19.73
N ARG A 42 1.73 -15.05 -18.40
CA ARG A 42 1.76 -16.35 -17.70
C ARG A 42 0.70 -16.41 -16.60
N TRP A 43 -0.28 -17.30 -16.75
CA TRP A 43 -1.37 -17.48 -15.79
C TRP A 43 -0.86 -17.60 -14.35
N GLU A 44 0.14 -18.44 -14.14
CA GLU A 44 0.67 -18.76 -12.83
C GLU A 44 1.43 -17.61 -12.17
N ASN A 45 1.84 -16.60 -12.93
CA ASN A 45 2.64 -15.49 -12.45
C ASN A 45 1.94 -14.13 -12.60
N PHE A 46 0.81 -14.07 -13.30
CA PHE A 46 0.09 -12.84 -13.51
C PHE A 46 -0.36 -12.25 -12.17
N GLU A 47 0.18 -11.08 -11.86
CA GLU A 47 0.00 -10.42 -10.59
C GLU A 47 -0.32 -8.93 -10.76
N VAL A 48 -1.08 -8.42 -9.80
CA VAL A 48 -1.34 -7.00 -9.59
C VAL A 48 -0.52 -6.54 -8.38
N TYR A 49 0.07 -5.35 -8.45
CA TYR A 49 0.90 -4.79 -7.39
C TYR A 49 0.58 -3.32 -7.14
N ALA A 50 0.77 -2.85 -5.90
CA ALA A 50 0.69 -1.43 -5.59
C ALA A 50 1.95 -0.72 -6.12
N LYS A 51 1.77 0.42 -6.79
CA LYS A 51 2.88 1.25 -7.27
C LYS A 51 3.61 1.92 -6.10
N ASP A 52 4.81 2.38 -6.39
CA ASP A 52 5.61 3.16 -5.46
C ASP A 52 5.04 4.58 -5.30
N ASP A 53 5.06 5.08 -4.07
CA ASP A 53 4.78 6.47 -3.74
C ASP A 53 6.06 7.30 -3.88
N TYR A 54 6.26 7.86 -5.07
CA TYR A 54 7.37 8.77 -5.35
C TYR A 54 7.17 10.19 -4.83
N THR A 55 6.04 10.51 -4.18
CA THR A 55 5.88 11.80 -3.50
C THR A 55 6.61 11.82 -2.15
N ASN A 56 6.87 10.64 -1.59
CA ASN A 56 7.44 10.47 -0.26
C ASN A 56 8.82 9.78 -0.33
N THR A 57 9.77 10.46 -0.99
CA THR A 57 11.08 9.92 -1.44
C THR A 57 12.20 9.90 -0.40
N ARG A 58 11.89 10.13 0.89
CA ARG A 58 12.93 10.22 1.94
C ARG A 58 13.34 8.87 2.55
N SER A 59 12.84 7.76 2.01
CA SER A 59 13.14 6.39 2.45
C SER A 59 14.02 5.64 1.42
N ILE A 60 14.92 4.76 1.89
CA ILE A 60 15.79 3.89 1.07
C ILE A 60 14.96 2.95 0.17
N SER A 61 13.74 2.64 0.56
CA SER A 61 12.74 1.97 -0.28
C SER A 61 11.49 2.85 -0.37
N PRO A 62 10.96 3.14 -1.56
CA PRO A 62 9.73 3.91 -1.67
C PRO A 62 8.60 3.18 -0.95
N TYR A 63 7.75 3.94 -0.26
CA TYR A 63 6.49 3.43 0.27
C TYR A 63 5.59 2.98 -0.89
N LYS A 64 4.61 2.14 -0.62
CA LYS A 64 3.57 1.80 -1.60
C LYS A 64 2.38 2.74 -1.44
N VAL A 65 1.83 3.20 -2.56
CA VAL A 65 0.56 3.93 -2.56
C VAL A 65 -0.57 3.02 -2.10
N THR A 66 -1.62 3.59 -1.52
CA THR A 66 -2.86 2.88 -1.25
C THR A 66 -3.46 2.39 -2.57
N PRO A 67 -3.64 1.07 -2.78
CA PRO A 67 -4.21 0.53 -4.00
C PRO A 67 -5.69 0.93 -4.15
N ASP A 68 -6.05 1.25 -5.39
CA ASP A 68 -7.43 1.49 -5.82
C ASP A 68 -8.24 0.19 -5.78
N THR A 69 -9.55 0.31 -5.97
CA THR A 69 -10.45 -0.83 -5.95
C THR A 69 -10.22 -1.74 -7.15
N LEU A 70 -9.84 -2.99 -6.88
CA LEU A 70 -9.85 -4.08 -7.84
C LEU A 70 -10.94 -5.08 -7.47
N GLY A 71 -11.70 -5.52 -8.45
CA GLY A 71 -12.65 -6.61 -8.44
C GLY A 71 -12.13 -7.69 -9.38
N VAL A 72 -12.00 -8.90 -8.87
CA VAL A 72 -11.43 -10.04 -9.57
C VAL A 72 -12.39 -11.22 -9.48
N ASP A 73 -12.63 -11.89 -10.60
CA ASP A 73 -13.27 -13.21 -10.63
C ASP A 73 -12.51 -14.16 -11.55
N ARG A 74 -12.62 -15.47 -11.28
CA ARG A 74 -11.88 -16.50 -11.99
C ARG A 74 -12.75 -17.71 -12.27
N ILE A 75 -12.61 -18.23 -13.48
CA ILE A 75 -13.21 -19.48 -13.91
C ILE A 75 -12.08 -20.43 -14.23
N LEU A 76 -12.00 -21.54 -13.49
CA LEU A 76 -10.98 -22.56 -13.70
C LEU A 76 -11.55 -23.71 -14.52
N ASN A 77 -10.73 -24.26 -15.42
CA ASN A 77 -11.04 -25.44 -16.22
C ASN A 77 -12.35 -25.29 -17.04
N LEU A 78 -12.60 -24.10 -17.59
CA LEU A 78 -13.72 -23.88 -18.50
C LEU A 78 -13.48 -24.67 -19.78
N LYS A 79 -14.35 -25.64 -20.03
CA LYS A 79 -14.31 -26.44 -21.26
C LYS A 79 -15.24 -25.83 -22.30
N VAL A 80 -14.65 -25.24 -23.34
CA VAL A 80 -15.36 -24.77 -24.53
C VAL A 80 -15.48 -25.94 -25.49
N THR A 81 -16.70 -26.39 -25.76
CA THR A 81 -16.97 -27.51 -26.67
C THR A 81 -17.41 -27.01 -28.05
N GLN A 82 -17.31 -27.86 -29.06
CA GLN A 82 -17.78 -27.54 -30.41
C GLN A 82 -19.26 -27.16 -30.44
N ASP A 83 -20.08 -27.78 -29.57
CA ASP A 83 -21.52 -27.49 -29.45
C ASP A 83 -21.80 -26.06 -28.94
N MET A 84 -20.86 -25.45 -28.22
CA MET A 84 -20.94 -24.06 -27.76
C MET A 84 -20.60 -23.06 -28.87
N ILE A 85 -19.85 -23.48 -29.91
CA ILE A 85 -19.43 -22.64 -31.05
C ILE A 85 -20.39 -22.79 -32.23
N ASN A 86 -20.98 -23.98 -32.41
CA ASN A 86 -21.66 -24.40 -33.65
C ASN A 86 -23.06 -23.84 -33.89
N ARG A 87 -23.54 -22.86 -33.12
CA ARG A 87 -24.86 -22.26 -33.40
C ARG A 87 -24.81 -20.92 -34.13
N PHE A 88 -23.67 -20.22 -34.19
CA PHE A 88 -23.69 -18.83 -34.68
C PHE A 88 -22.58 -18.33 -35.63
N HIS A 89 -21.47 -19.03 -35.87
CA HIS A 89 -20.39 -18.45 -36.68
C HIS A 89 -19.94 -19.31 -37.87
N ILE A 90 -20.51 -19.01 -39.05
CA ILE A 90 -19.87 -19.29 -40.37
C ILE A 90 -19.04 -18.06 -40.82
N HIS A 91 -19.24 -16.89 -40.20
CA HIS A 91 -18.54 -15.64 -40.51
C HIS A 91 -18.21 -14.86 -39.22
N PRO A 92 -17.11 -14.07 -39.20
CA PRO A 92 -16.76 -13.21 -38.07
C PRO A 92 -17.87 -12.19 -37.79
N THR A 93 -18.18 -11.99 -36.51
CA THR A 93 -19.24 -11.10 -36.02
C THR A 93 -18.89 -9.63 -36.32
N PRO A 94 -19.72 -8.87 -37.05
CA PRO A 94 -19.51 -7.44 -37.23
C PRO A 94 -19.59 -6.68 -35.90
N GLU A 95 -18.77 -5.62 -35.74
CA GLU A 95 -18.85 -4.72 -34.59
C GLU A 95 -20.25 -4.07 -34.52
N GLY A 96 -20.99 -4.33 -33.44
CA GLY A 96 -22.33 -3.78 -33.20
C GLY A 96 -23.45 -4.80 -32.96
N GLU A 97 -23.20 -6.09 -33.15
CA GLU A 97 -24.23 -7.14 -32.99
C GLU A 97 -24.19 -7.90 -31.65
N ALA A 98 -23.37 -7.49 -30.67
CA ALA A 98 -23.26 -8.18 -29.37
C ALA A 98 -24.60 -8.32 -28.61
N ASP A 99 -25.58 -7.48 -28.90
CA ASP A 99 -26.93 -7.53 -28.33
C ASP A 99 -27.90 -8.48 -29.08
N TYR A 100 -27.55 -8.93 -30.29
CA TYR A 100 -28.42 -9.73 -31.17
C TYR A 100 -28.16 -11.24 -31.07
N TYR A 101 -26.97 -11.66 -30.68
CA TYR A 101 -26.65 -13.07 -30.49
C TYR A 101 -27.09 -13.54 -29.11
N LYS A 102 -27.97 -14.55 -29.07
CA LYS A 102 -28.24 -15.28 -27.82
C LYS A 102 -26.99 -16.05 -27.45
N ALA A 103 -26.31 -15.62 -26.39
CA ALA A 103 -25.29 -16.46 -25.77
C ALA A 103 -25.92 -17.82 -25.40
N ASP A 104 -25.41 -18.92 -25.98
CA ASP A 104 -25.88 -20.27 -25.65
C ASP A 104 -25.54 -20.65 -24.20
N THR A 105 -24.53 -20.01 -23.62
CA THR A 105 -24.12 -20.17 -22.22
C THR A 105 -23.87 -18.81 -21.61
N VAL A 106 -24.51 -18.54 -20.47
CA VAL A 106 -24.31 -17.32 -19.69
C VAL A 106 -23.55 -17.70 -18.43
N ILE A 107 -22.38 -17.09 -18.22
CA ILE A 107 -21.62 -17.25 -17.00
C ILE A 107 -21.87 -16.02 -16.12
N ASN A 108 -22.44 -16.25 -14.94
CA ASN A 108 -22.60 -15.20 -13.94
C ASN A 108 -21.33 -15.14 -13.11
N MET A 109 -20.74 -13.96 -13.04
CA MET A 109 -19.56 -13.69 -12.24
C MET A 109 -19.90 -12.72 -11.12
N LEU A 110 -19.26 -12.91 -9.98
CA LEU A 110 -19.35 -12.02 -8.84
C LEU A 110 -17.92 -11.65 -8.42
N PRO A 111 -17.38 -10.53 -8.95
CA PRO A 111 -16.04 -10.09 -8.62
C PRO A 111 -15.85 -9.92 -7.11
N LYS A 112 -14.77 -10.48 -6.58
CA LYS A 112 -14.33 -10.29 -5.20
C LYS A 112 -13.28 -9.19 -5.15
N ARG A 113 -13.19 -8.47 -4.02
CA ARG A 113 -12.09 -7.53 -3.81
C ARG A 113 -10.94 -8.27 -3.16
N PRO A 114 -9.80 -8.42 -3.85
CA PRO A 114 -8.66 -9.14 -3.29
C PRO A 114 -7.84 -8.28 -2.33
N PHE A 115 -8.21 -7.01 -2.11
CA PHE A 115 -7.47 -6.09 -1.26
C PHE A 115 -8.16 -5.92 0.08
N SER A 116 -7.36 -5.68 1.12
CA SER A 116 -7.85 -5.51 2.49
C SER A 116 -7.91 -4.05 2.89
N VAL A 117 -9.00 -3.65 3.55
CA VAL A 117 -9.10 -2.34 4.19
C VAL A 117 -8.48 -2.44 5.58
N THR A 118 -7.43 -1.67 5.81
CA THR A 118 -6.74 -1.57 7.10
C THR A 118 -7.30 -0.41 7.90
N ASN A 119 -7.85 -0.70 9.07
CA ASN A 119 -8.34 0.29 10.02
C ASN A 119 -7.39 0.32 11.22
N LEU A 120 -6.71 1.45 11.41
CA LEU A 120 -5.78 1.67 12.50
C LEU A 120 -6.36 2.66 13.50
N LYS A 121 -6.32 2.32 14.78
CA LYS A 121 -6.61 3.22 15.90
C LYS A 121 -5.46 3.19 16.90
N VAL A 122 -4.93 4.36 17.22
CA VAL A 122 -3.84 4.52 18.18
C VAL A 122 -4.31 5.44 19.30
N ASN A 123 -4.27 4.97 20.54
CA ASN A 123 -4.52 5.79 21.72
C ASN A 123 -3.17 6.12 22.39
N PHE A 124 -2.78 7.39 22.39
CA PHE A 124 -1.58 7.83 23.10
C PHE A 124 -1.94 8.28 24.51
N ILE A 125 -1.33 7.67 25.53
CA ILE A 125 -1.45 8.04 26.93
C ILE A 125 -0.27 8.94 27.30
N ASN A 126 -0.54 10.08 27.95
CA ASN A 126 0.44 11.15 28.22
C ASN A 126 0.98 11.83 26.95
N PHE A 127 0.11 12.07 25.95
CA PHE A 127 0.51 12.66 24.66
C PHE A 127 0.83 14.17 24.72
N LYS A 128 0.48 14.85 25.81
CA LYS A 128 0.72 16.29 25.97
C LYS A 128 2.20 16.63 25.77
N GLY A 129 2.49 17.56 24.86
CA GLY A 129 3.85 18.01 24.53
C GLY A 129 4.56 17.16 23.47
N TYR A 130 3.90 16.12 22.93
CA TYR A 130 4.35 15.38 21.76
C TYR A 130 3.60 15.82 20.50
N ALA A 131 4.24 15.60 19.35
CA ALA A 131 3.63 15.70 18.03
C ALA A 131 4.05 14.49 17.17
N ILE A 132 3.21 14.06 16.24
CA ILE A 132 3.59 13.06 15.24
C ILE A 132 4.37 13.76 14.13
N SER A 133 5.51 13.20 13.71
CA SER A 133 6.30 13.78 12.63
C SER A 133 5.52 13.79 11.31
N GLN A 134 5.39 14.96 10.68
CA GLN A 134 4.82 15.07 9.34
C GLN A 134 5.82 14.66 8.25
N LEU A 135 7.12 14.91 8.48
CA LEU A 135 8.20 14.56 7.54
C LEU A 135 8.48 13.06 7.47
N TYR A 136 8.19 12.33 8.55
CA TYR A 136 8.36 10.88 8.65
C TYR A 136 7.05 10.29 9.15
N PRO A 137 6.09 10.07 8.24
CA PRO A 137 4.77 9.60 8.61
C PRO A 137 4.87 8.23 9.31
N PRO A 138 3.92 7.92 10.19
CA PRO A 138 3.77 6.56 10.71
C PRO A 138 3.80 5.54 9.57
N THR A 139 4.51 4.44 9.75
CA THR A 139 4.73 3.45 8.70
C THR A 139 4.24 2.07 9.14
N LEU A 140 3.41 1.43 8.32
CA LEU A 140 3.04 0.02 8.47
C LEU A 140 3.95 -0.84 7.60
N HIS A 141 4.64 -1.81 8.19
CA HIS A 141 5.54 -2.74 7.53
C HIS A 141 4.94 -4.14 7.42
N GLY A 142 5.42 -4.90 6.44
CA GLY A 142 5.15 -6.32 6.32
C GLY A 142 3.94 -6.66 5.45
N MET A 143 3.27 -5.69 4.83
CA MET A 143 2.13 -5.98 3.94
C MET A 143 2.60 -6.65 2.64
N ALA A 144 1.73 -7.39 1.95
CA ALA A 144 2.09 -8.02 0.69
C ALA A 144 2.32 -6.99 -0.43
N GLU A 145 3.38 -7.17 -1.23
CA GLU A 145 3.66 -6.32 -2.39
C GLU A 145 2.59 -6.43 -3.48
N SER A 146 2.11 -7.65 -3.72
CA SER A 146 1.31 -8.02 -4.89
C SER A 146 0.34 -9.16 -4.57
N TYR A 147 -0.62 -9.36 -5.47
CA TYR A 147 -1.56 -10.46 -5.44
C TYR A 147 -1.51 -11.21 -6.79
N LEU A 148 -1.23 -12.50 -6.72
CA LEU A 148 -1.16 -13.42 -7.85
C LEU A 148 -2.58 -13.84 -8.24
N LEU A 149 -3.09 -13.19 -9.28
CA LEU A 149 -4.46 -13.33 -9.76
C LEU A 149 -4.75 -14.79 -10.12
N GLY A 150 -3.89 -15.43 -10.92
CA GLY A 150 -4.11 -16.82 -11.34
C GLY A 150 -4.01 -17.87 -10.24
N ARG A 151 -3.32 -17.57 -9.12
CA ARG A 151 -3.05 -18.53 -8.03
C ARG A 151 -3.88 -18.32 -6.77
N ASP A 152 -4.59 -17.20 -6.64
CA ASP A 152 -5.31 -16.82 -5.42
C ASP A 152 -4.42 -16.58 -4.20
N LYS A 153 -3.26 -15.97 -4.42
CA LYS A 153 -2.24 -15.87 -3.39
C LYS A 153 -1.68 -14.48 -3.31
N TYR A 154 -1.46 -14.02 -2.08
CA TYR A 154 -0.67 -12.82 -1.85
C TYR A 154 0.81 -13.07 -2.16
N SER A 155 1.60 -12.02 -2.24
CA SER A 155 3.05 -12.11 -2.32
C SER A 155 3.64 -12.49 -0.96
N VAL A 156 4.81 -13.13 -0.98
CA VAL A 156 5.66 -13.31 0.21
C VAL A 156 6.64 -12.15 0.40
N HIS A 157 6.69 -11.21 -0.54
CA HIS A 157 7.57 -10.04 -0.47
C HIS A 157 6.91 -8.92 0.35
N PRO A 158 7.52 -8.51 1.48
CA PRO A 158 6.96 -7.47 2.33
C PRO A 158 7.23 -6.08 1.76
N VAL A 159 6.25 -5.20 1.91
CA VAL A 159 6.34 -3.77 1.59
C VAL A 159 5.89 -2.91 2.78
N SER A 160 6.10 -1.61 2.64
CA SER A 160 5.75 -0.62 3.66
C SER A 160 4.80 0.43 3.11
N HIS A 161 3.84 0.85 3.94
CA HIS A 161 2.88 1.92 3.64
C HIS A 161 3.05 3.07 4.61
N ALA A 162 3.12 4.29 4.08
CA ALA A 162 3.00 5.49 4.88
C ALA A 162 1.53 5.71 5.28
N ILE A 163 1.30 6.06 6.54
CA ILE A 163 -0.04 6.18 7.11
C ILE A 163 -0.30 7.63 7.49
N ASN A 164 -1.44 8.15 7.07
CA ASN A 164 -1.92 9.45 7.52
C ASN A 164 -2.85 9.30 8.72
N LEU A 165 -2.32 9.55 9.93
CA LEU A 165 -3.09 9.51 11.16
C LEU A 165 -3.89 10.80 11.36
N THR A 166 -5.21 10.68 11.44
CA THR A 166 -6.12 11.80 11.71
C THR A 166 -6.54 11.80 13.18
N PRO A 167 -6.46 12.93 13.90
CA PRO A 167 -6.89 12.99 15.29
C PRO A 167 -8.40 12.71 15.40
N ILE A 168 -8.78 11.92 16.41
CA ILE A 168 -10.19 11.73 16.78
C ILE A 168 -10.52 12.86 17.75
N VAL A 169 -11.37 13.79 17.32
CA VAL A 169 -11.88 14.85 18.20
C VAL A 169 -12.89 14.23 19.17
N THR A 170 -12.41 13.60 20.24
CA THR A 170 -13.28 13.17 21.34
C THR A 170 -13.39 14.26 22.39
N THR A 171 -14.61 14.76 22.60
CA THR A 171 -15.03 15.63 23.70
C THR A 171 -15.09 14.89 25.04
N ARG A 172 -14.11 14.04 25.36
CA ARG A 172 -14.02 13.43 26.69
C ARG A 172 -13.22 14.34 27.62
N ALA A 173 -13.96 15.07 28.44
CA ALA A 173 -13.42 15.69 29.63
C ALA A 173 -12.87 14.60 30.57
N GLY A 174 -11.56 14.61 30.79
CA GLY A 174 -10.88 13.77 31.79
C GLY A 174 -10.08 12.61 31.19
N GLY A 175 -8.81 12.89 30.87
CA GLY A 175 -7.79 11.90 30.55
C GLY A 175 -6.71 12.48 29.64
N ASP A 176 -5.44 12.33 29.98
CA ASP A 176 -4.27 12.71 29.15
C ASP A 176 -4.11 11.79 27.91
N THR A 177 -5.23 11.30 27.36
CA THR A 177 -5.28 10.36 26.26
C THR A 177 -5.70 11.07 24.98
N THR A 178 -4.87 10.98 23.94
CA THR A 178 -5.19 11.50 22.60
C THR A 178 -5.27 10.33 21.63
N SER A 179 -6.40 10.21 20.93
CA SER A 179 -6.63 9.12 19.97
C SER A 179 -6.48 9.60 18.53
N TYR A 180 -5.88 8.76 17.70
CA TYR A 180 -5.76 8.95 16.26
C TYR A 180 -6.33 7.74 15.51
N ARG A 181 -6.80 7.97 14.29
CA ARG A 181 -7.26 6.90 13.39
C ARG A 181 -6.71 7.07 11.98
N ALA A 182 -6.60 5.96 11.27
CA ALA A 182 -6.42 5.93 9.83
C ALA A 182 -7.25 4.78 9.23
N SER A 183 -7.68 4.96 7.99
CA SER A 183 -8.30 3.91 7.19
C SER A 183 -7.72 4.00 5.79
N PHE A 184 -7.12 2.90 5.32
CA PHE A 184 -6.46 2.83 4.03
C PHE A 184 -6.45 1.39 3.52
N THR A 185 -6.40 1.21 2.22
CA THR A 185 -6.33 -0.11 1.59
C THR A 185 -4.88 -0.58 1.54
N VAL A 186 -4.67 -1.89 1.63
CA VAL A 186 -3.41 -2.58 1.33
C VAL A 186 -3.72 -3.78 0.44
N ILE A 187 -2.72 -4.31 -0.26
CA ILE A 187 -2.93 -5.53 -1.06
C ILE A 187 -3.41 -6.68 -0.15
N GLY A 188 -2.80 -6.86 1.01
CA GLY A 188 -3.21 -7.85 2.00
C GLY A 188 -2.06 -8.25 2.92
N LEU A 189 -2.29 -9.31 3.69
CA LEU A 189 -1.25 -9.96 4.48
C LEU A 189 -0.38 -10.87 3.60
N LEU A 190 0.83 -11.18 4.05
CA LEU A 190 1.73 -12.08 3.32
C LEU A 190 1.13 -13.48 3.17
N ASP A 191 1.41 -14.15 2.04
CA ASP A 191 0.87 -15.49 1.76
C ASP A 191 1.24 -16.47 2.87
N GLY A 192 0.23 -17.14 3.41
CA GLY A 192 0.40 -18.13 4.48
C GLY A 192 0.78 -17.57 5.85
N LEU A 193 0.83 -16.24 6.04
CA LEU A 193 1.20 -15.60 7.31
C LEU A 193 0.04 -14.76 7.87
N HIS A 194 -0.74 -15.36 8.77
CA HIS A 194 -1.87 -14.75 9.47
C HIS A 194 -1.58 -14.57 10.96
N PRO A 195 -2.19 -13.57 11.63
CA PRO A 195 -2.16 -13.45 13.09
C PRO A 195 -2.54 -14.77 13.77
N GLY A 196 -1.70 -15.25 14.70
CA GLY A 196 -1.96 -16.46 15.49
C GLY A 196 -1.32 -17.76 14.99
N GLN A 197 -0.47 -17.72 13.96
CA GLN A 197 0.31 -18.87 13.47
C GLN A 197 1.68 -19.04 14.19
N THR A 198 2.49 -20.00 13.78
CA THR A 198 3.80 -20.28 14.42
C THR A 198 4.95 -19.49 13.78
N GLU A 199 4.84 -19.24 12.47
CA GLU A 199 5.79 -18.41 11.74
C GLU A 199 5.51 -16.93 12.05
N ARG A 200 6.59 -16.16 12.28
CA ARG A 200 6.51 -14.76 12.72
C ARG A 200 6.71 -13.81 11.54
N PRO A 201 5.63 -13.26 10.96
CA PRO A 201 5.74 -12.19 9.97
C PRO A 201 6.26 -10.89 10.61
N ASP A 202 6.97 -10.09 9.82
CA ASP A 202 7.49 -8.78 10.23
C ASP A 202 6.40 -7.67 10.15
N TYR A 203 5.28 -7.89 10.83
CA TYR A 203 4.20 -6.90 10.91
C TYR A 203 4.52 -5.86 11.98
N ARG A 204 5.10 -4.73 11.57
CA ARG A 204 5.52 -3.66 12.48
C ARG A 204 4.86 -2.34 12.16
N LEU A 205 4.49 -1.59 13.20
CA LEU A 205 4.10 -0.19 13.12
C LEU A 205 5.22 0.68 13.67
N GLN A 206 5.74 1.59 12.87
CA GLN A 206 6.74 2.56 13.29
C GLN A 206 6.12 3.96 13.38
N ILE A 207 6.23 4.62 14.53
CA ILE A 207 5.74 5.97 14.76
C ILE A 207 6.89 6.84 15.28
N ARG A 208 7.18 7.93 14.58
CA ARG A 208 8.13 8.95 15.01
C ARG A 208 7.40 10.09 15.72
N LEU A 209 7.72 10.26 17.00
CA LEU A 209 7.18 11.30 17.87
C LEU A 209 8.23 12.38 18.11
N LEU A 210 7.83 13.64 17.98
CA LEU A 210 8.63 14.83 18.23
C LEU A 210 8.22 15.43 19.57
N TYR A 211 9.20 15.90 20.34
CA TYR A 211 8.98 16.68 21.56
C TYR A 211 10.14 17.66 21.73
N LYS A 212 10.00 18.64 22.63
CA LYS A 212 11.02 19.70 22.79
C LYS A 212 12.45 19.18 23.06
N GLY A 213 12.57 18.02 23.70
CA GLY A 213 13.86 17.40 24.03
C GLY A 213 14.45 16.51 22.95
N GLY A 214 13.76 16.30 21.82
CA GLY A 214 14.25 15.50 20.70
C GLY A 214 13.18 14.65 20.03
N VAL A 215 13.57 13.44 19.62
CA VAL A 215 12.76 12.51 18.84
C VAL A 215 12.69 11.17 19.57
N ILE A 216 11.49 10.61 19.66
CA ILE A 216 11.24 9.23 20.11
C ILE A 216 10.72 8.43 18.93
N MET A 217 11.30 7.25 18.71
CA MET A 217 10.78 6.27 17.76
C MET A 217 10.10 5.15 18.55
N LYS A 218 8.83 4.89 18.22
CA LYS A 218 8.10 3.73 18.73
C LYS A 218 7.98 2.73 17.59
N GLU A 219 8.53 1.55 17.80
CA GLU A 219 8.41 0.41 16.90
C GLU A 219 7.61 -0.67 17.63
N ILE A 220 6.45 -1.01 17.09
CA ILE A 220 5.49 -1.94 17.69
C ILE A 220 5.41 -3.18 16.82
N ASP A 221 5.63 -4.35 17.41
CA ASP A 221 5.39 -5.64 16.76
C ASP A 221 3.90 -5.98 16.90
N LEU A 222 3.16 -5.81 15.80
CA LEU A 222 1.71 -6.02 15.75
C LEU A 222 1.33 -7.50 15.88
N TYR A 223 2.26 -8.40 15.54
CA TYR A 223 2.06 -9.84 15.64
C TYR A 223 2.21 -10.32 17.08
N GLN A 224 3.30 -9.93 17.74
CA GLN A 224 3.61 -10.34 19.10
C GLN A 224 2.59 -9.81 20.11
N GLU A 225 2.06 -8.62 19.88
CA GLU A 225 1.11 -7.98 20.80
C GLU A 225 -0.36 -8.38 20.53
N ALA A 226 -0.62 -9.25 19.54
CA ALA A 226 -1.95 -9.68 19.12
C ALA A 226 -2.90 -8.50 18.79
N LEU A 227 -2.33 -7.40 18.28
CA LEU A 227 -3.04 -6.15 18.02
C LEU A 227 -3.65 -6.11 16.63
N MET A 228 -3.43 -7.15 15.82
CA MET A 228 -3.93 -7.26 14.45
C MET A 228 -4.97 -8.37 14.33
N GLU A 229 -6.19 -7.99 13.94
CA GLU A 229 -7.29 -8.90 13.66
C GLU A 229 -7.61 -8.88 12.16
N LEU A 230 -7.62 -10.05 11.53
CA LEU A 230 -8.11 -10.22 10.16
C LEU A 230 -9.56 -10.69 10.20
N ILE A 231 -10.47 -9.82 9.77
CA ILE A 231 -11.88 -10.16 9.60
C ILE A 231 -12.11 -10.45 8.13
N LYS A 232 -12.38 -11.73 7.82
CA LYS A 232 -12.82 -12.16 6.50
C LYS A 232 -14.33 -12.01 6.45
N GLU A 233 -14.81 -10.96 5.81
CA GLU A 233 -16.25 -10.72 5.65
C GLU A 233 -16.83 -11.69 4.62
N PRO A 234 -17.90 -12.43 4.95
CA PRO A 234 -18.53 -13.38 4.03
C PRO A 234 -19.63 -12.72 3.17
N ASP A 235 -19.93 -11.42 3.34
CA ASP A 235 -21.16 -10.80 2.84
C ASP A 235 -20.97 -9.95 1.57
N HIS A 236 -22.03 -9.93 0.76
CA HIS A 236 -22.14 -9.18 -0.49
C HIS A 236 -22.13 -7.65 -0.30
N SER A 237 -22.39 -7.17 0.92
CA SER A 237 -22.41 -5.75 1.26
C SER A 237 -21.01 -5.16 1.47
N HIS A 238 -20.05 -5.98 1.90
CA HIS A 238 -18.66 -5.62 2.18
C HIS A 238 -17.72 -6.69 1.59
N PRO A 239 -17.45 -6.66 0.27
CA PRO A 239 -16.72 -7.70 -0.43
C PRO A 239 -15.20 -7.70 -0.19
N GLU A 240 -14.70 -6.86 0.71
CA GLU A 240 -13.29 -6.71 1.07
C GLU A 240 -12.98 -7.34 2.44
N ASP A 241 -11.76 -7.87 2.60
CA ASP A 241 -11.26 -8.27 3.91
C ASP A 241 -10.90 -7.03 4.75
N HIS A 242 -11.03 -7.12 6.07
CA HIS A 242 -10.67 -6.04 6.99
C HIS A 242 -9.49 -6.43 7.88
N ILE A 243 -8.49 -5.55 7.98
CA ILE A 243 -7.38 -5.67 8.93
C ILE A 243 -7.58 -4.59 9.99
N ASN A 244 -7.96 -4.97 11.20
CA ASN A 244 -8.14 -4.03 12.29
C ASN A 244 -6.91 -4.04 13.20
N ILE A 245 -6.40 -2.85 13.48
CA ILE A 245 -5.26 -2.63 14.36
C ILE A 245 -5.68 -1.61 15.42
N GLU A 246 -5.70 -2.01 16.69
CA GLU A 246 -5.97 -1.12 17.82
C GLU A 246 -4.88 -1.24 18.87
N LEU A 247 -4.32 -0.11 19.32
CA LEU A 247 -3.18 -0.11 20.22
C LEU A 247 -3.14 1.10 21.17
N ASP A 248 -2.65 0.86 22.39
CA ASP A 248 -2.48 1.85 23.44
C ASP A 248 -0.99 2.11 23.67
N LEU A 249 -0.51 3.32 23.35
CA LEU A 249 0.89 3.72 23.57
C LEU A 249 1.01 4.61 24.78
N THR A 250 1.64 4.10 25.83
CA THR A 250 2.03 4.92 26.98
C THR A 250 3.34 5.66 26.70
N LEU A 251 3.29 6.99 26.79
CA LEU A 251 4.44 7.87 26.67
C LEU A 251 4.89 8.36 28.05
N ASP A 252 6.15 8.75 28.15
CA ASP A 252 6.68 9.38 29.35
C ASP A 252 6.04 10.75 29.54
N LYS A 253 5.65 11.05 30.79
CA LYS A 253 5.11 12.37 31.13
C LYS A 253 6.18 13.43 30.98
N LEU A 254 5.95 14.39 30.08
CA LEU A 254 6.79 15.58 29.97
C LEU A 254 6.41 16.55 31.09
N SER A 255 7.41 17.06 31.81
CA SER A 255 7.20 18.10 32.82
C SER A 255 6.80 19.40 32.14
N ASP A 256 5.75 20.08 32.62
CA ASP A 256 5.04 21.20 31.97
C ASP A 256 5.88 22.03 31.00
N VAL A 257 5.80 21.66 29.72
CA VAL A 257 6.22 22.48 28.59
C VAL A 257 4.93 22.93 27.89
N GLY A 258 4.82 24.22 27.62
CA GLY A 258 3.61 24.89 27.14
C GLY A 258 3.03 24.36 25.82
N ASP A 259 1.90 24.96 25.41
CA ASP A 259 1.09 24.55 24.26
C ASP A 259 1.89 24.42 22.96
N GLY A 260 1.73 23.26 22.31
CA GLY A 260 1.94 23.05 20.88
C GLY A 260 3.39 23.10 20.41
N MET A 261 3.99 21.93 20.14
CA MET A 261 5.14 21.87 19.24
C MET A 261 4.61 21.82 17.81
N ASP A 262 5.12 22.71 16.96
CA ASP A 262 4.79 22.69 15.54
C ASP A 262 5.41 21.43 14.89
N ALA A 263 4.55 20.63 14.25
CA ALA A 263 4.95 19.38 13.57
C ALA A 263 5.60 19.64 12.21
N GLU A 264 5.59 20.90 11.75
CA GLU A 264 6.18 21.39 10.50
C GLU A 264 7.61 21.96 10.68
N LEU A 265 8.19 21.93 11.88
CA LEU A 265 9.52 22.53 12.10
C LEU A 265 10.64 21.78 11.37
N GLU A 266 11.14 22.49 10.35
CA GLU A 266 12.22 22.19 9.41
C GLU A 266 13.52 21.68 10.03
N ASP A 267 14.24 20.93 9.19
CA ASP A 267 15.70 20.77 9.15
C ASP A 267 16.45 21.53 10.25
N TRP A 268 16.77 20.82 11.33
CA TRP A 268 18.10 21.01 11.89
C TRP A 268 19.02 20.59 10.76
N ASN A 269 19.49 21.58 10.01
CA ASN A 269 20.50 21.43 8.98
C ASN A 269 21.40 20.25 9.37
N GLU A 270 21.39 19.20 8.55
CA GLU A 270 22.61 18.49 8.27
C GLU A 270 23.56 19.52 7.64
N GLN A 271 24.03 20.47 8.45
CA GLN A 271 25.36 20.97 8.28
C GLN A 271 26.18 19.72 8.46
N ASP A 272 26.57 19.12 7.33
CA ASP A 272 27.88 18.53 7.17
C ASP A 272 28.85 19.51 7.83
N VAL A 273 29.04 19.36 9.14
CA VAL A 273 30.19 19.92 9.82
C VAL A 273 31.32 19.28 9.05
N PRO A 274 32.11 20.04 8.28
CA PRO A 274 33.25 19.46 7.63
C PRO A 274 34.07 18.91 8.79
N LEU A 275 34.21 17.59 8.88
CA LEU A 275 35.21 17.00 9.74
C LEU A 275 36.52 17.57 9.24
N ASP A 276 36.98 18.64 9.89
CA ASP A 276 38.25 19.28 9.63
C ASP A 276 39.27 18.16 9.63
N ARG A 277 39.75 17.83 8.43
CA ARG A 277 40.88 16.91 8.28
C ARG A 277 41.97 17.46 9.20
N PRO A 278 42.64 16.63 10.01
CA PRO A 278 43.66 17.13 10.92
C PRO A 278 44.63 17.99 10.13
N LYS A 279 44.73 19.28 10.51
CA LYS A 279 45.63 20.24 9.89
C LYS A 279 47.02 19.64 9.91
N LYS A 280 47.50 19.21 8.74
CA LYS A 280 48.92 18.99 8.51
C LYS A 280 49.59 20.34 8.73
N VAL A 281 50.29 20.48 9.85
CA VAL A 281 51.22 21.58 10.05
C VAL A 281 52.32 21.39 9.01
N VAL A 282 52.23 22.14 7.92
CA VAL A 282 53.33 22.30 6.96
C VAL A 282 53.81 23.73 7.13
N GLY A 283 55.09 23.83 7.50
CA GLY A 283 55.76 25.05 7.87
C GLY A 283 55.79 26.10 6.79
N ASP A 284 56.04 27.31 7.28
CA ASP A 284 56.06 28.58 6.59
C ASP A 284 56.91 28.63 5.30
N THR A 285 56.31 29.33 4.33
CA THR A 285 56.94 30.29 3.40
C THR A 285 58.00 29.82 2.41
N LEU A 286 57.71 30.01 1.11
CA LEU A 286 58.32 31.08 0.30
C LEU A 286 57.73 31.17 -1.12
N ASN A 287 56.94 32.23 -1.32
CA ASN A 287 56.84 33.16 -2.46
C ASN A 287 56.67 32.73 -3.95
N PRO A 288 56.08 33.64 -4.78
CA PRO A 288 55.16 33.32 -5.87
C PRO A 288 55.78 33.50 -7.26
N LEU A 289 55.28 32.78 -8.27
CA LEU A 289 55.51 33.12 -9.68
C LEU A 289 54.31 32.77 -10.58
N THR A 290 53.64 33.83 -11.03
CA THR A 290 53.06 34.11 -12.38
C THR A 290 51.99 33.20 -13.01
N PRO A 291 50.97 33.80 -13.69
CA PRO A 291 49.90 33.08 -14.37
C PRO A 291 50.23 32.81 -15.84
N LEU A 292 49.96 31.61 -16.34
CA LEU A 292 49.87 31.30 -17.78
C LEU A 292 48.70 30.33 -17.98
N LYS A 293 47.57 30.78 -18.53
CA LYS A 293 47.22 30.92 -19.97
C LYS A 293 46.49 29.66 -20.47
N LYS A 294 45.17 29.81 -20.73
CA LYS A 294 44.34 28.85 -21.46
C LYS A 294 45.00 28.48 -22.79
N ILE A 295 45.03 27.19 -23.10
CA ILE A 295 45.08 26.66 -24.48
C ILE A 295 44.19 25.40 -24.51
N TYR A 296 43.22 25.46 -25.42
CA TYR A 296 42.22 24.49 -25.92
C TYR A 296 41.89 23.23 -25.11
#